data_AF-A0A3B9K499-F1
#
_entry.id   AF-A0A3B9K499-F1
#
_cell.length_a   1.000
_cell.length_b   1.000
_cell.length_c   1.000
_cell.angle_alpha   90.00
_cell.angle_beta   90.00
_cell.angle_gamma   90.00
#
_symmetry.space_group_name_H-M   'P 1'
#
loop_
_entity.id
_entity.type
_entity.pdbx_description
1 polymer ?
#
loop_
_entity_poly.entity_id
_entity_poly.type
_entity_poly.pdbx_seq_one_letter_code
_entity_poly.pdbx_strand_id
1 'polypeptide(L)'
;MSQNHNFTEGPILGPLLRFAVPVLFALFLQAMYGAVDLLVVGKFAASADVSAVSTGSQLMQTITGLISGLAMGVTVFLGQKIGEGNGDEGGRIVGAGIWMFGLIGAVLTILIAGGAGVLASVMQCPAEAFPRAVSYIRICGLGILVIIAYNLIGSIFRGIGDSVTPLITVAIACVCNIAGDLFLVAGCHMGTAGAAIATVFAQGVSVLISLALIRRKQLPFALIKEEIRRDWTYIRRILWVGVPIALQDLLVGISFLVILAIVNTLGVTASAGVGVAEKVCAFIMLVPAAFMQSMSAFVAQNRGAGKPERATRGLLYAVGVSFLCGAAMG
;
A
#
# COMPACT_ATOMS: atom_id res chain seq x y z
N MET A 1 18.65 16.87 17.12
CA MET A 1 17.41 16.06 17.05
C MET A 1 16.24 17.01 16.78
N SER A 2 15.89 17.23 15.51
CA SER A 2 14.71 18.03 15.15
C SER A 2 13.43 17.29 15.55
N GLN A 3 12.43 18.02 16.03
CA GLN A 3 11.13 17.58 16.59
C GLN A 3 10.26 16.67 15.69
N ASN A 4 10.76 15.52 15.22
CA ASN A 4 9.94 14.52 14.55
C ASN A 4 9.46 13.48 15.57
N HIS A 5 8.16 13.56 15.87
CA HIS A 5 7.30 12.55 16.47
C HIS A 5 7.98 11.48 17.34
N ASN A 6 8.47 11.86 18.52
CA ASN A 6 8.92 10.88 19.50
C ASN A 6 7.69 10.12 20.05
N PHE A 7 7.45 8.89 19.59
CA PHE A 7 6.36 8.05 20.10
C PHE A 7 6.63 7.49 21.50
N THR A 8 7.88 7.53 21.97
CA THR A 8 8.30 6.87 23.21
C THR A 8 8.18 7.78 24.43
N GLU A 9 7.95 9.09 24.25
CA GLU A 9 7.92 10.10 25.32
C GLU A 9 6.72 11.06 25.19
N GLY A 10 6.41 11.79 26.26
CA GLY A 10 5.36 12.81 26.26
C GLY A 10 3.92 12.26 26.12
N PRO A 11 2.95 13.07 25.66
CA PRO A 11 1.55 12.64 25.48
C PRO A 11 1.41 11.60 24.36
N ILE A 12 0.44 10.68 24.47
CA ILE A 12 0.24 9.60 23.50
C ILE A 12 -0.65 10.04 22.33
N LEU A 13 -1.83 10.60 22.63
CA LEU A 13 -2.87 10.87 21.65
C LEU A 13 -2.45 11.91 20.59
N GLY A 14 -1.83 13.02 21.00
CA GLY A 14 -1.44 14.10 20.10
C GLY A 14 -0.48 13.65 18.99
N PRO A 15 0.69 13.04 19.32
CA PRO A 15 1.60 12.49 18.34
C PRO A 15 0.98 11.39 17.47
N LEU A 16 0.13 10.52 18.05
CA LEU A 16 -0.57 9.48 17.31
C LEU A 16 -1.49 10.08 16.24
N LEU A 17 -2.30 11.10 16.59
CA LEU A 17 -3.19 11.77 15.64
C LEU A 17 -2.41 12.53 14.56
N ARG A 18 -1.35 13.25 14.95
CA ARG A 18 -0.47 13.95 14.00
C ARG A 18 0.20 12.99 13.01
N PHE A 19 0.43 11.75 13.40
CA PHE A 19 0.94 10.72 12.50
C PHE A 19 -0.17 10.07 11.67
N ALA A 20 -1.32 9.75 12.28
CA ALA A 20 -2.43 9.05 11.63
C ALA A 20 -3.16 9.90 10.59
N VAL A 21 -3.28 11.21 10.79
CA VAL A 21 -3.95 12.11 9.84
C VAL A 21 -3.23 12.12 8.47
N PRO A 22 -1.90 12.30 8.38
CA PRO A 22 -1.19 12.15 7.11
C PRO A 22 -1.32 10.76 6.48
N VAL A 23 -1.35 9.68 7.28
CA VAL A 23 -1.56 8.32 6.76
C VAL A 23 -2.97 8.20 6.15
N LEU A 24 -3.99 8.74 6.82
CA LEU A 24 -5.36 8.77 6.33
C LEU A 24 -5.45 9.52 4.99
N PHE A 25 -4.85 10.71 4.90
CA PHE A 25 -4.82 11.45 3.64
C PHE A 25 -4.05 10.73 2.54
N ALA A 26 -2.97 10.01 2.86
CA ALA A 26 -2.25 9.20 1.88
C ALA A 26 -3.14 8.07 1.35
N LEU A 27 -3.85 7.35 2.23
CA LEU A 27 -4.79 6.31 1.84
C LEU A 27 -5.96 6.86 1.02
N PHE A 28 -6.49 8.02 1.42
CA PHE A 28 -7.56 8.71 0.70
C PHE A 28 -7.11 9.11 -0.71
N LEU A 29 -5.92 9.71 -0.86
CA LEU A 29 -5.36 10.06 -2.16
C LEU A 29 -5.13 8.82 -3.04
N GLN A 30 -4.72 7.69 -2.44
CA GLN A 30 -4.60 6.42 -3.15
C GLN A 30 -5.94 5.91 -3.67
N ALA A 31 -6.98 5.96 -2.83
CA ALA A 31 -8.34 5.61 -3.25
C ALA A 31 -8.86 6.55 -4.33
N MET A 32 -8.54 7.84 -4.25
CA MET A 32 -8.99 8.85 -5.21
C MET A 32 -8.39 8.66 -6.59
N TYR A 33 -7.08 8.46 -6.73
CA TYR A 33 -6.53 8.27 -8.09
C TYR A 33 -7.04 6.97 -8.72
N GLY A 34 -7.23 5.89 -7.94
CA GLY A 34 -7.85 4.66 -8.45
C GLY A 34 -9.29 4.87 -8.93
N ALA A 35 -10.04 5.75 -8.26
CA ALA A 35 -11.36 6.18 -8.73
C ALA A 35 -11.27 7.04 -10.00
N VAL A 36 -10.30 7.96 -10.07
CA VAL A 36 -10.09 8.81 -11.26
C VAL A 36 -9.69 7.99 -12.48
N ASP A 37 -8.82 6.98 -12.32
CA ASP A 37 -8.42 6.07 -13.39
C ASP A 37 -9.65 5.42 -14.05
N LEU A 38 -10.53 4.84 -13.22
CA LEU A 38 -11.79 4.25 -13.69
C LEU A 38 -12.73 5.27 -14.34
N LEU A 39 -12.81 6.50 -13.80
CA LEU A 39 -13.63 7.59 -14.36
C LEU A 39 -13.12 8.08 -15.72
N VAL A 40 -11.81 8.25 -15.88
CA VAL A 40 -11.18 8.68 -17.14
C VAL A 40 -11.38 7.60 -18.20
N VAL A 41 -11.11 6.35 -17.87
CA VAL A 41 -11.34 5.22 -18.79
C VAL A 41 -12.82 5.08 -19.14
N GLY A 42 -13.72 5.24 -18.17
CA GLY A 42 -15.16 5.21 -18.40
C GLY A 42 -15.70 6.34 -19.27
N LYS A 43 -15.03 7.50 -19.29
CA LYS A 43 -15.45 8.64 -20.10
C LYS A 43 -14.83 8.64 -21.50
N PHE A 44 -13.60 8.15 -21.65
CA PHE A 44 -12.81 8.32 -22.87
C PHE A 44 -12.47 7.01 -23.60
N ALA A 45 -12.79 5.85 -23.02
CA ALA A 45 -12.58 4.55 -23.63
C ALA A 45 -13.88 3.72 -23.70
N ALA A 46 -13.82 2.52 -24.27
CA ALA A 46 -15.01 1.69 -24.42
C ALA A 46 -15.38 0.98 -23.11
N SER A 47 -16.62 0.50 -22.99
CA SER A 47 -17.11 -0.23 -21.81
C SER A 47 -16.22 -1.43 -21.45
N ALA A 48 -15.73 -2.15 -22.45
CA ALA A 48 -14.78 -3.26 -22.26
C ALA A 48 -13.43 -2.81 -21.67
N ASP A 49 -13.01 -1.55 -21.86
CA ASP A 49 -11.81 -1.00 -21.20
C ASP A 49 -12.05 -0.78 -19.70
N VAL A 50 -13.25 -0.33 -19.32
CA VAL A 50 -13.65 -0.11 -17.92
C VAL A 50 -13.65 -1.44 -17.16
N SER A 51 -14.29 -2.46 -17.74
CA SER A 51 -14.28 -3.81 -17.15
C SER A 51 -12.86 -4.36 -17.04
N ALA A 52 -12.03 -4.17 -18.07
CA ALA A 52 -10.64 -4.61 -18.04
C ALA A 52 -9.80 -3.93 -16.95
N VAL A 53 -9.92 -2.60 -16.79
CA VAL A 53 -9.24 -1.84 -15.73
C VAL A 53 -9.74 -2.26 -14.36
N SER A 54 -11.05 -2.44 -14.18
CA SER A 54 -11.61 -2.88 -12.90
C SER A 54 -11.10 -4.27 -12.51
N THR A 55 -11.12 -5.24 -13.42
CA THR A 55 -10.64 -6.61 -13.14
C THR A 55 -9.13 -6.64 -12.91
N GLY A 56 -8.36 -5.94 -13.74
CA GLY A 56 -6.90 -5.86 -13.63
C GLY A 56 -6.45 -5.15 -12.35
N SER A 57 -7.09 -4.02 -12.00
CA SER A 57 -6.78 -3.28 -10.78
C SER A 57 -7.10 -4.07 -9.52
N GLN A 58 -8.21 -4.83 -9.49
CA GLN A 58 -8.55 -5.70 -8.37
C GLN A 58 -7.46 -6.76 -8.11
N LEU A 59 -7.00 -7.43 -9.17
CA LEU A 59 -5.90 -8.40 -9.07
C LEU A 59 -4.61 -7.73 -8.54
N MET A 60 -4.25 -6.58 -9.12
CA MET A 60 -3.06 -5.83 -8.71
C MET A 60 -3.17 -5.33 -7.27
N GLN A 61 -4.37 -4.98 -6.80
CA GLN A 61 -4.62 -4.57 -5.43
C GLN A 61 -4.39 -5.74 -4.45
N THR A 62 -4.85 -6.95 -4.78
CA THR A 62 -4.56 -8.16 -3.99
C THR A 62 -3.06 -8.41 -3.87
N ILE A 63 -2.33 -8.34 -4.98
CA ILE A 63 -0.86 -8.53 -5.00
C ILE A 63 -0.17 -7.42 -4.18
N THR A 64 -0.61 -6.18 -4.35
CA THR A 64 -0.06 -5.03 -3.61
C THR A 64 -0.37 -5.11 -2.11
N GLY A 65 -1.52 -5.66 -1.72
CA GLY A 65 -1.87 -5.95 -0.33
C GLY A 65 -0.88 -6.93 0.30
N LEU A 66 -0.59 -8.05 -0.37
CA LEU A 66 0.42 -9.02 0.08
C LEU A 66 1.81 -8.38 0.24
N ILE A 67 2.24 -7.59 -0.74
CA ILE A 67 3.51 -6.85 -0.70
C ILE A 67 3.52 -5.87 0.48
N SER A 68 2.42 -5.15 0.69
CA SER A 68 2.27 -4.18 1.78
C SER A 68 2.31 -4.85 3.14
N GLY A 69 1.65 -6.00 3.31
CA GLY A 69 1.72 -6.82 4.52
C GLY A 69 3.14 -7.29 4.83
N LEU A 70 3.87 -7.79 3.82
CA LEU A 70 5.28 -8.13 3.95
C LEU A 70 6.14 -6.91 4.31
N ALA A 71 5.88 -5.76 3.67
CA ALA A 71 6.63 -4.52 3.91
C ALA A 71 6.33 -3.94 5.30
N MET A 72 5.18 -4.28 5.89
CA MET A 72 4.87 -3.97 7.29
C MET A 72 5.88 -4.63 8.25
N GLY A 73 6.46 -5.78 7.88
CA GLY A 73 7.57 -6.40 8.61
C GLY A 73 8.81 -5.49 8.70
N VAL A 74 9.12 -4.74 7.63
CA VAL A 74 10.19 -3.72 7.64
C VAL A 74 9.82 -2.57 8.56
N THR A 75 8.58 -2.08 8.47
CA THR A 75 8.05 -1.00 9.32
C THR A 75 8.21 -1.34 10.81
N VAL A 76 7.77 -2.54 11.21
CA VAL A 76 7.80 -2.99 12.59
C VAL A 76 9.24 -3.22 13.07
N PHE A 77 10.08 -3.90 12.29
CA PHE A 77 11.44 -4.19 12.72
C PHE A 77 12.30 -2.91 12.81
N LEU A 78 12.16 -2.00 11.85
CA LEU A 78 12.83 -0.70 11.88
C LEU A 78 12.33 0.15 13.06
N GLY A 79 11.02 0.17 13.30
CA GLY A 79 10.44 0.87 14.45
C GLY A 79 10.95 0.32 15.79
N GLN A 80 11.06 -1.00 15.94
CA GLN A 80 11.66 -1.61 17.14
C GLN A 80 13.10 -1.14 17.37
N LYS A 81 13.96 -1.18 16.33
CA LYS A 81 15.35 -0.75 16.46
C LYS A 81 15.52 0.72 16.78
N ILE A 82 14.66 1.57 16.21
CA ILE A 82 14.64 3.00 16.54
C ILE A 82 14.19 3.21 17.99
N GLY A 83 13.19 2.47 18.45
CA GLY A 83 12.75 2.48 19.84
C GLY A 83 13.82 2.01 20.83
N GLU A 84 14.62 1.01 20.46
CA GLU A 84 15.77 0.50 21.24
C GLU A 84 16.92 1.52 21.36
N GLY A 85 16.90 2.62 20.59
CA GLY A 85 18.04 3.54 20.45
C GLY A 85 19.14 3.03 19.51
N ASN A 86 18.96 1.84 18.92
CA ASN A 86 19.90 1.21 17.99
C ASN A 86 19.56 1.57 16.53
N GLY A 87 19.40 2.86 16.26
CA GLY A 87 18.99 3.38 14.95
C GLY A 87 19.94 2.98 13.81
N ASP A 88 21.24 2.83 14.11
CA ASP A 88 22.30 2.48 13.16
C ASP A 88 22.07 1.14 12.44
N GLU A 89 21.36 0.19 13.05
CA GLU A 89 20.98 -1.06 12.39
C GLU A 89 19.94 -0.88 11.28
N GLY A 90 19.30 0.29 11.20
CA GLY A 90 18.26 0.59 10.23
C GLY A 90 18.73 0.45 8.78
N GLY A 91 19.98 0.81 8.49
CA GLY A 91 20.55 0.65 7.15
C GLY A 91 20.61 -0.82 6.70
N ARG A 92 20.99 -1.73 7.61
CA ARG A 92 20.99 -3.18 7.38
C ARG A 92 19.60 -3.75 7.20
N ILE A 93 18.62 -3.30 8.00
CA ILE A 93 17.21 -3.70 7.85
C ILE A 93 16.70 -3.30 6.47
N VAL A 94 16.95 -2.05 6.07
CA VAL A 94 16.53 -1.53 4.76
C VAL A 94 17.24 -2.27 3.63
N GLY A 95 18.56 -2.49 3.73
CA GLY A 95 19.34 -3.21 2.72
C GLY A 95 18.89 -4.66 2.53
N ALA A 96 18.64 -5.37 3.64
CA ALA A 96 18.06 -6.71 3.62
C ALA A 96 16.65 -6.72 3.00
N GLY A 97 15.84 -5.71 3.33
CA GLY A 97 14.52 -5.49 2.72
C GLY A 97 14.61 -5.28 1.21
N ILE A 98 15.48 -4.38 0.74
CA ILE A 98 15.69 -4.10 -0.70
C ILE A 98 16.10 -5.37 -1.43
N TRP A 99 17.03 -6.16 -0.88
CA TRP A 99 17.45 -7.43 -1.49
C TRP A 99 16.29 -8.43 -1.59
N MET A 100 15.55 -8.62 -0.48
CA MET A 100 14.42 -9.55 -0.41
C MET A 100 13.30 -9.15 -1.36
N PHE A 101 12.89 -7.88 -1.33
CA PHE A 101 11.82 -7.34 -2.19
C PHE A 101 12.25 -7.27 -3.66
N GLY A 102 13.54 -7.08 -3.95
CA GLY A 102 14.09 -7.19 -5.29
C GLY A 102 13.95 -8.61 -5.85
N LEU A 103 14.25 -9.64 -5.05
CA LEU A 103 14.06 -11.03 -5.44
C LEU A 103 12.57 -11.37 -5.62
N ILE A 104 11.71 -10.98 -4.67
CA ILE A 104 10.25 -11.16 -4.77
C ILE A 104 9.74 -10.47 -6.03
N GLY A 105 10.16 -9.23 -6.30
CA GLY A 105 9.75 -8.48 -7.47
C GLY A 105 10.22 -9.09 -8.79
N ALA A 106 11.44 -9.62 -8.85
CA ALA A 106 11.91 -10.34 -10.04
C ALA A 106 11.07 -11.59 -10.32
N VAL A 107 10.77 -12.38 -9.29
CA VAL A 107 9.91 -13.57 -9.40
C VAL A 107 8.49 -13.17 -9.83
N LEU A 108 7.89 -12.17 -9.17
CA LEU A 108 6.55 -11.68 -9.49
C LEU A 108 6.49 -11.08 -10.89
N THR A 109 7.54 -10.43 -11.38
CA THR A 109 7.60 -9.91 -12.75
C THR A 109 7.40 -11.05 -13.74
N ILE A 110 8.15 -12.15 -13.58
CA ILE A 110 8.07 -13.32 -14.47
C ILE A 110 6.68 -13.96 -14.38
N LEU A 111 6.17 -14.17 -13.16
CA LEU A 111 4.88 -14.84 -12.95
C LEU A 111 3.70 -14.01 -13.46
N ILE A 112 3.67 -12.70 -13.19
CA ILE A 112 2.55 -11.83 -13.56
C ILE A 112 2.61 -11.48 -15.04
N ALA A 113 3.76 -11.03 -15.56
CA ALA A 113 3.87 -10.63 -16.97
C ALA A 113 3.75 -11.83 -17.91
N GLY A 114 4.37 -12.97 -17.56
CA GLY A 114 4.27 -14.23 -18.30
C GLY A 114 2.91 -14.91 -18.14
N GLY A 115 2.31 -14.84 -16.94
CA GLY A 115 1.03 -15.46 -16.61
C GLY A 115 -0.21 -14.59 -16.82
N ALA A 116 -0.08 -13.38 -17.39
CA ALA A 116 -1.18 -12.40 -17.48
C ALA A 116 -2.47 -12.97 -18.09
N GLY A 117 -2.36 -13.84 -19.10
CA GLY A 117 -3.51 -14.55 -19.69
C GLY A 117 -4.23 -15.47 -18.72
N VAL A 118 -3.47 -16.27 -17.98
CA VAL A 118 -4.01 -17.20 -16.97
C VAL A 118 -4.60 -16.43 -15.79
N LEU A 119 -3.95 -15.34 -15.37
CA LEU A 119 -4.47 -14.50 -14.29
C LEU A 119 -5.78 -13.81 -14.69
N ALA A 120 -5.90 -13.32 -15.93
CA ALA A 120 -7.14 -12.76 -16.44
C ALA A 120 -8.27 -13.79 -16.50
N SER A 121 -7.97 -15.06 -16.82
CA SER A 121 -8.99 -16.12 -16.86
C SER A 121 -9.44 -16.57 -15.47
N VAL A 122 -8.51 -16.65 -14.50
CA VAL A 122 -8.82 -16.91 -13.09
C VAL A 122 -9.75 -15.84 -12.53
N MET A 123 -9.55 -14.59 -12.91
CA MET A 123 -10.42 -13.47 -12.52
C MET A 123 -11.79 -13.44 -13.23
N GLN A 124 -12.10 -14.44 -14.06
CA GLN A 124 -13.37 -14.55 -14.81
C GLN A 124 -13.67 -13.29 -15.66
N CYS A 125 -12.63 -12.72 -16.28
CA CYS A 125 -12.79 -11.52 -17.11
C CYS A 125 -13.71 -11.80 -18.31
N PRO A 126 -14.71 -10.93 -18.60
CA PRO A 126 -15.58 -11.08 -19.77
C PRO A 126 -14.78 -11.15 -21.08
N ALA A 127 -15.24 -11.95 -22.05
CA ALA A 127 -14.53 -12.20 -23.30
C ALA A 127 -14.17 -10.91 -24.07
N GLU A 128 -15.06 -9.92 -24.04
CA GLU A 128 -14.86 -8.62 -24.69
C GLU A 128 -13.76 -7.77 -24.03
N ALA A 129 -13.56 -7.92 -22.72
CA ALA A 129 -12.58 -7.20 -21.92
C ALA A 129 -11.25 -7.97 -21.78
N PHE A 130 -11.24 -9.27 -22.04
CA PHE A 130 -10.13 -10.17 -21.77
C PHE A 130 -8.79 -9.71 -22.37
N PRO A 131 -8.68 -9.38 -23.68
CA PRO A 131 -7.39 -8.96 -24.26
C PRO A 131 -6.82 -7.68 -23.62
N ARG A 132 -7.72 -6.77 -23.21
CA ARG A 132 -7.38 -5.50 -22.56
C ARG A 132 -6.94 -5.73 -21.12
N ALA A 133 -7.64 -6.59 -20.39
CA ALA A 133 -7.25 -7.00 -19.03
C ALA A 133 -5.88 -7.69 -19.02
N VAL A 134 -5.60 -8.57 -19.99
CA VAL A 134 -4.28 -9.19 -20.14
C VAL A 134 -3.20 -8.13 -20.37
N SER A 135 -3.48 -7.12 -21.20
CA SER A 135 -2.56 -6.02 -21.45
C SER A 135 -2.29 -5.20 -20.19
N TYR A 136 -3.33 -4.86 -19.43
CA TYR A 136 -3.21 -4.16 -18.15
C TYR A 136 -2.34 -4.94 -17.16
N ILE A 137 -2.68 -6.22 -16.92
CA ILE A 137 -1.97 -7.09 -15.97
C ILE A 137 -0.51 -7.24 -16.39
N ARG A 138 -0.23 -7.39 -17.69
CA ARG A 138 1.14 -7.51 -18.19
C ARG A 138 1.94 -6.22 -17.98
N ILE A 139 1.37 -5.06 -18.27
CA ILE A 139 2.04 -3.76 -18.06
C ILE A 139 2.34 -3.54 -16.57
N CYS A 140 1.35 -3.76 -15.70
CA CYS A 140 1.55 -3.66 -14.26
C CYS A 140 2.55 -4.71 -13.72
N GLY A 141 2.54 -5.92 -14.29
CA GLY A 141 3.49 -6.98 -13.97
C GLY A 141 4.93 -6.62 -14.33
N LEU A 142 5.15 -5.99 -15.49
CA LEU A 142 6.46 -5.44 -15.86
C LEU A 142 6.88 -4.27 -14.95
N GLY A 143 5.91 -3.50 -14.46
CA GLY A 143 6.10 -2.42 -13.50
C GLY A 143 6.20 -2.84 -12.03
N ILE A 144 6.07 -4.14 -11.69
CA ILE A 144 5.87 -4.58 -10.30
C ILE A 144 7.03 -4.20 -9.39
N LEU A 145 8.26 -4.15 -9.91
CA LEU A 145 9.43 -3.71 -9.13
C LEU A 145 9.27 -2.27 -8.64
N VAL A 146 8.69 -1.40 -9.45
CA VAL A 146 8.38 -0.01 -9.08
C VAL A 146 7.29 0.04 -8.02
N ILE A 147 6.24 -0.77 -8.18
CA ILE A 147 5.14 -0.89 -7.21
C ILE A 147 5.66 -1.36 -5.85
N ILE A 148 6.53 -2.36 -5.85
CA ILE A 148 7.19 -2.87 -4.64
C ILE A 148 8.08 -1.80 -4.00
N ALA A 149 8.92 -1.13 -4.79
CA ALA A 149 9.79 -0.07 -4.30
C ALA A 149 9.00 1.08 -3.66
N TYR A 150 7.89 1.49 -4.30
CA TYR A 150 6.98 2.50 -3.78
C TYR A 150 6.45 2.12 -2.38
N ASN A 151 5.94 0.90 -2.23
CA ASN A 151 5.41 0.42 -0.95
C ASN A 151 6.50 0.21 0.11
N LEU A 152 7.66 -0.31 -0.29
CA LEU A 152 8.79 -0.50 0.61
C LEU A 152 9.29 0.83 1.18
N ILE A 153 9.46 1.86 0.34
CA ILE A 153 9.89 3.19 0.79
C ILE A 153 8.87 3.81 1.74
N GLY A 154 7.57 3.70 1.42
CA GLY A 154 6.50 4.14 2.33
C GLY A 154 6.57 3.45 3.71
N SER A 155 6.85 2.15 3.73
CA SER A 155 7.03 1.37 4.95
C SER A 155 8.28 1.76 5.75
N ILE A 156 9.37 2.11 5.08
CA ILE A 156 10.59 2.62 5.73
C ILE A 156 10.30 3.95 6.42
N PHE A 157 9.67 4.90 5.72
CA PHE A 157 9.30 6.19 6.31
C PHE A 157 8.36 6.04 7.51
N ARG A 158 7.36 5.16 7.41
CA ARG A 158 6.48 4.85 8.54
C ARG A 158 7.25 4.24 9.71
N GLY A 159 8.20 3.34 9.46
CA GLY A 159 9.03 2.71 10.49
C GLY A 159 9.86 3.71 11.28
N ILE A 160 10.37 4.76 10.60
CA ILE A 160 11.10 5.85 11.26
C ILE A 160 10.21 6.93 11.91
N GLY A 161 8.88 6.78 11.87
CA GLY A 161 7.96 7.75 12.44
C GLY A 161 7.70 8.98 11.57
N ASP A 162 7.92 8.88 10.25
CA ASP A 162 7.59 9.92 9.27
C ASP A 162 6.39 9.53 8.40
N SER A 163 5.22 10.10 8.66
CA SER A 163 4.02 9.91 7.82
C SER A 163 3.79 11.03 6.80
N VAL A 164 4.51 12.15 6.93
CA VAL A 164 4.35 13.31 6.05
C VAL A 164 5.05 13.08 4.72
N THR A 165 6.24 12.49 4.73
CA THR A 165 6.97 12.20 3.50
C THR A 165 6.19 11.24 2.59
N PRO A 166 5.65 10.10 3.08
CA PRO A 166 4.76 9.25 2.29
C PRO A 166 3.55 10.00 1.72
N LEU A 167 2.90 10.86 2.51
CA LEU A 167 1.77 11.67 2.05
C LEU A 167 2.14 12.55 0.86
N ILE A 168 3.26 13.29 0.95
CA ILE A 168 3.71 14.18 -0.12
C ILE A 168 4.02 13.37 -1.38
N THR A 169 4.71 12.23 -1.24
CA THR A 169 5.08 11.39 -2.39
C THR A 169 3.86 10.78 -3.06
N VAL A 170 2.86 10.35 -2.28
CA VAL A 170 1.55 9.87 -2.76
C VAL A 170 0.79 10.98 -3.47
N ALA A 171 0.78 12.20 -2.94
CA ALA A 171 0.11 13.33 -3.56
C ALA A 171 0.70 13.66 -4.92
N ILE A 172 2.03 13.65 -5.04
CA ILE A 172 2.71 13.85 -6.32
C ILE A 172 2.40 12.69 -7.29
N ALA A 173 2.42 11.45 -6.81
CA ALA A 173 2.04 10.28 -7.61
C ALA A 173 0.60 10.43 -8.14
N CYS A 174 -0.33 10.84 -7.30
CA CYS A 174 -1.73 11.08 -7.67
C CYS A 174 -1.84 12.13 -8.79
N VAL A 175 -1.17 13.28 -8.66
CA VAL A 175 -1.18 14.32 -9.70
C VAL A 175 -0.56 13.82 -11.01
N CYS A 176 0.59 13.12 -10.93
CA CYS A 176 1.24 12.54 -12.11
C CYS A 176 0.38 11.47 -12.78
N ASN A 177 -0.34 10.66 -11.99
CA ASN A 177 -1.23 9.63 -12.50
C ASN A 177 -2.41 10.25 -13.24
N ILE A 178 -3.12 11.21 -12.63
CA ILE A 178 -4.26 11.90 -13.28
C ILE A 178 -3.82 12.58 -14.58
N ALA A 179 -2.67 13.26 -14.58
CA ALA A 179 -2.13 13.88 -15.78
C ALA A 179 -1.77 12.82 -16.85
N GLY A 180 -1.20 11.70 -16.42
CA GLY A 180 -0.89 10.55 -17.27
C GLY A 180 -2.14 9.90 -17.88
N ASP A 181 -3.20 9.72 -17.10
CA ASP A 181 -4.46 9.14 -17.56
C ASP A 181 -5.12 10.04 -18.60
N LEU A 182 -5.22 11.35 -18.33
CA LEU A 182 -5.76 12.31 -19.31
C LEU A 182 -4.92 12.34 -20.60
N PHE A 183 -3.60 12.28 -20.49
CA PHE A 183 -2.74 12.30 -21.67
C PHE A 183 -2.82 10.98 -22.47
N LEU A 184 -2.63 9.84 -21.82
CA LEU A 184 -2.51 8.54 -22.49
C LEU A 184 -3.88 7.96 -22.86
N VAL A 185 -4.89 8.12 -22.02
CA VAL A 185 -6.24 7.60 -22.27
C VAL A 185 -7.03 8.57 -23.13
N ALA A 186 -7.18 9.83 -22.72
CA ALA A 186 -8.00 10.79 -23.46
C ALA A 186 -7.29 11.40 -24.68
N GLY A 187 -5.98 11.66 -24.59
CA GLY A 187 -5.20 12.22 -25.71
C GLY A 187 -4.74 11.15 -26.71
N CYS A 188 -4.02 10.15 -26.24
CA CYS A 188 -3.41 9.11 -27.08
C CYS A 188 -4.34 7.92 -27.36
N HIS A 189 -5.56 7.89 -26.80
CA HIS A 189 -6.56 6.84 -27.02
C HIS A 189 -6.05 5.42 -26.71
N MET A 190 -5.14 5.28 -25.73
CA MET A 190 -4.54 3.99 -25.36
C MET A 190 -5.42 3.13 -24.44
N GLY A 191 -6.61 3.63 -24.06
CA GLY A 191 -7.59 2.89 -23.26
C GLY A 191 -6.99 2.28 -21.98
N THR A 192 -7.30 1.02 -21.73
CA THR A 192 -6.80 0.25 -20.58
C THR A 192 -5.26 0.22 -20.47
N ALA A 193 -4.54 0.20 -21.59
CA ALA A 193 -3.08 0.19 -21.56
C ALA A 193 -2.51 1.54 -21.09
N GLY A 194 -3.15 2.65 -21.47
CA GLY A 194 -2.78 3.99 -21.03
C GLY A 194 -2.87 4.15 -19.51
N ALA A 195 -3.98 3.72 -18.93
CA ALA A 195 -4.23 3.67 -17.48
C ALA A 195 -3.13 2.91 -16.71
N ALA A 196 -2.80 1.70 -17.17
CA ALA A 196 -1.75 0.89 -16.56
C ALA A 196 -0.38 1.58 -16.59
N ILE A 197 -0.01 2.17 -17.74
CA ILE A 197 1.27 2.87 -17.93
C ILE A 197 1.32 4.11 -17.04
N ALA A 198 0.26 4.91 -17.01
CA ALA A 198 0.17 6.10 -16.17
C ALA A 198 0.35 5.77 -14.69
N THR A 199 -0.27 4.69 -14.22
CA THR A 199 -0.13 4.22 -12.83
C THR A 199 1.31 3.82 -12.50
N VAL A 200 1.93 2.97 -13.32
CA VAL A 200 3.32 2.52 -13.10
C VAL A 200 4.29 3.69 -13.18
N PHE A 201 4.09 4.60 -14.13
CA PHE A 201 4.91 5.79 -14.29
C PHE A 201 4.81 6.72 -13.09
N ALA A 202 3.60 7.02 -12.61
CA ALA A 202 3.37 7.85 -11.44
C ALA A 202 4.04 7.30 -10.18
N GLN A 203 3.95 5.99 -9.96
CA GLN A 203 4.65 5.34 -8.87
C GLN A 203 6.17 5.39 -9.06
N GLY A 204 6.67 5.30 -10.29
CA GLY A 204 8.07 5.48 -10.63
C GLY A 204 8.58 6.87 -10.26
N VAL A 205 7.83 7.92 -10.62
CA VAL A 205 8.12 9.30 -10.23
C VAL A 205 8.14 9.43 -8.69
N SER A 206 7.17 8.84 -8.01
CA SER A 206 7.13 8.82 -6.54
C SER A 206 8.36 8.16 -5.92
N VAL A 207 8.82 7.03 -6.46
CA VAL A 207 10.03 6.34 -6.00
C VAL A 207 11.25 7.24 -6.19
N LEU A 208 11.42 7.86 -7.37
CA LEU A 208 12.55 8.74 -7.66
C LEU A 208 12.60 9.94 -6.71
N ILE A 209 11.44 10.59 -6.48
CA ILE A 209 11.32 11.71 -5.55
C ILE A 209 11.63 11.25 -4.13
N SER A 210 11.10 10.10 -3.71
CA SER A 210 11.37 9.55 -2.38
C SER A 210 12.85 9.27 -2.17
N LEU A 211 13.54 8.71 -3.16
CA LEU A 211 14.99 8.50 -3.13
C LEU A 211 15.77 9.82 -3.09
N ALA A 212 15.31 10.87 -3.79
CA ALA A 212 15.91 12.19 -3.72
C ALA A 212 15.72 12.84 -2.33
N LEU A 213 14.55 12.67 -1.72
CA LEU A 213 14.27 13.14 -0.35
C LEU A 213 15.10 12.40 0.69
N ILE A 214 15.27 11.09 0.55
CA ILE A 214 16.14 10.26 1.40
C ILE A 214 17.57 10.82 1.42
N ARG A 215 18.12 11.21 0.26
CA ARG A 215 19.48 11.77 0.19
C ARG A 215 19.62 13.15 0.87
N ARG A 216 18.52 13.90 0.97
CA ARG A 216 18.52 15.25 1.58
C ARG A 216 18.14 15.23 3.06
N LYS A 217 17.45 14.18 3.53
CA LYS A 217 17.08 14.04 4.94
C LYS A 217 18.21 13.42 5.77
N GLN A 218 18.35 13.89 7.00
CA GLN A 218 19.14 13.20 8.02
C GLN A 218 18.30 12.03 8.55
N LEU A 219 18.51 10.85 7.96
CA LEU A 219 17.95 9.61 8.47
C LEU A 219 18.67 9.21 9.77
N PRO A 220 18.01 8.44 10.66
CA PRO A 220 18.64 7.90 11.86
C PRO A 220 19.68 6.81 11.58
N PHE A 221 19.92 6.49 10.32
CA PHE A 221 20.92 5.53 9.83
C PHE A 221 21.47 5.98 8.48
N ALA A 222 22.69 5.54 8.16
CA ALA A 222 23.25 5.68 6.82
C ALA A 222 22.66 4.62 5.89
N LEU A 223 22.32 5.01 4.66
CA LEU A 223 21.97 4.06 3.60
C LEU A 223 23.19 3.86 2.72
N ILE A 224 23.86 2.74 2.94
CA ILE A 224 25.10 2.39 2.27
C ILE A 224 24.81 1.25 1.30
N LYS A 225 25.30 1.33 0.07
CA LYS A 225 24.99 0.34 -0.99
C LYS A 225 25.47 -1.06 -0.60
N GLU A 226 26.58 -1.12 0.14
CA GLU A 226 27.22 -2.31 0.66
C GLU A 226 26.35 -3.05 1.69
N GLU A 227 25.34 -2.39 2.27
CA GLU A 227 24.37 -3.03 3.16
C GLU A 227 23.23 -3.72 2.42
N ILE A 228 23.09 -3.50 1.11
CA ILE A 228 22.15 -4.24 0.25
C ILE A 228 22.72 -5.64 0.00
N ARG A 229 22.55 -6.52 0.97
CA ARG A 229 23.07 -7.88 0.95
C ARG A 229 22.05 -8.88 1.47
N ARG A 230 22.24 -10.14 1.08
CA ARG A 230 21.45 -11.27 1.59
C ARG A 230 21.82 -11.55 3.05
N ASP A 231 21.19 -10.85 3.98
CA ASP A 231 21.35 -11.09 5.40
C ASP A 231 20.14 -11.85 5.97
N TRP A 232 20.32 -13.16 6.12
CA TRP A 232 19.21 -14.06 6.47
C TRP A 232 18.66 -13.82 7.88
N THR A 233 19.46 -13.24 8.77
CA THR A 233 19.04 -12.87 10.12
C THR A 233 17.99 -11.76 10.07
N TYR A 234 18.25 -10.70 9.29
CA TYR A 234 17.30 -9.60 9.13
C TYR A 234 16.10 -10.02 8.29
N ILE A 235 16.31 -10.77 7.20
CA ILE A 235 15.22 -11.24 6.33
C ILE A 235 14.24 -12.13 7.09
N ARG A 236 14.74 -13.11 7.89
CA ARG A 236 13.87 -13.98 8.69
C ARG A 236 13.01 -13.18 9.66
N ARG A 237 13.55 -12.11 10.25
CA ARG A 237 12.81 -11.27 11.20
C ARG A 237 11.76 -10.40 10.49
N ILE A 238 12.06 -9.88 9.30
CA ILE A 238 11.08 -9.19 8.45
C ILE A 238 9.93 -10.15 8.09
N LEU A 239 10.26 -11.36 7.63
CA LEU A 239 9.26 -12.37 7.25
C LEU A 239 8.43 -12.87 8.44
N TRP A 240 9.03 -13.01 9.63
CA TRP A 240 8.33 -13.44 10.84
C TRP A 240 7.16 -12.53 11.22
N VAL A 241 7.30 -11.23 10.94
CA VAL A 241 6.23 -10.25 11.18
C VAL A 241 5.37 -10.05 9.93
N GLY A 242 5.99 -9.95 8.75
CA GLY A 242 5.31 -9.61 7.51
C GLY A 242 4.43 -10.73 6.96
N VAL A 243 4.85 -12.00 7.08
CA VAL A 243 4.07 -13.14 6.54
C VAL A 243 2.73 -13.31 7.25
N PRO A 244 2.64 -13.28 8.59
CA PRO A 244 1.34 -13.32 9.28
C PRO A 244 0.41 -12.18 8.87
N ILE A 245 0.93 -10.96 8.69
CA ILE A 245 0.13 -9.80 8.29
C ILE A 245 -0.36 -9.96 6.85
N ALA A 246 0.53 -10.34 5.92
CA ALA A 246 0.14 -10.60 4.53
C ALA A 246 -0.89 -11.73 4.42
N LEU A 247 -0.74 -12.79 5.22
CA LEU A 247 -1.69 -13.89 5.26
C LEU A 247 -3.03 -13.46 5.85
N GLN A 248 -3.03 -12.62 6.90
CA GLN A 248 -4.24 -12.03 7.45
C GLN A 248 -5.00 -11.24 6.37
N ASP A 249 -4.33 -10.34 5.65
CA ASP A 249 -4.94 -9.55 4.58
C ASP A 249 -5.50 -10.45 3.45
N LEU A 250 -4.76 -11.51 3.09
CA LEU A 250 -5.22 -12.50 2.11
C LEU A 250 -6.49 -13.21 2.57
N LEU A 251 -6.53 -13.66 3.84
CA LEU A 251 -7.68 -14.34 4.42
C LEU A 251 -8.91 -13.43 4.49
N VAL A 252 -8.73 -12.15 4.85
CA VAL A 252 -9.80 -11.14 4.82
C VAL A 252 -10.34 -10.99 3.40
N GLY A 253 -9.46 -10.88 2.39
CA GLY A 253 -9.86 -10.82 0.99
C GLY A 253 -10.66 -12.05 0.54
N ILE A 254 -10.21 -13.25 0.92
CA ILE A 254 -10.94 -14.51 0.65
C ILE A 254 -12.30 -14.53 1.35
N SER A 255 -12.39 -14.06 2.60
CA SER A 255 -13.66 -13.96 3.32
C SER A 255 -14.67 -13.07 2.58
N PHE A 256 -14.25 -11.91 2.07
CA PHE A 256 -15.11 -11.04 1.27
C PHE A 256 -15.54 -11.70 -0.04
N LEU A 257 -14.64 -12.42 -0.73
CA LEU A 257 -15.01 -13.17 -1.94
C LEU A 257 -16.07 -14.25 -1.67
N VAL A 258 -15.96 -14.96 -0.55
CA VAL A 258 -16.97 -15.96 -0.15
C VAL A 258 -18.30 -15.30 0.18
N ILE A 259 -18.29 -14.18 0.91
CA ILE A 259 -19.51 -13.40 1.21
C ILE A 259 -20.19 -12.95 -0.09
N LEU A 260 -19.42 -12.39 -1.02
CA LEU A 260 -19.93 -11.94 -2.31
C LEU A 260 -20.52 -13.11 -3.12
N ALA A 261 -19.86 -14.27 -3.12
CA ALA A 261 -20.36 -15.47 -3.78
C ALA A 261 -21.70 -15.94 -3.19
N ILE A 262 -21.86 -15.92 -1.87
CA ILE A 262 -23.14 -16.26 -1.21
C ILE A 262 -24.22 -15.25 -1.58
N VAL A 263 -23.94 -13.95 -1.51
CA VAL A 263 -24.91 -12.90 -1.84
C VAL A 263 -25.37 -12.99 -3.29
N ASN A 264 -24.46 -13.31 -4.21
CA ASN A 264 -24.82 -13.47 -5.63
C ASN A 264 -25.86 -14.56 -5.86
N THR A 265 -26.01 -15.54 -4.95
CA THR A 265 -27.09 -16.54 -5.02
C THR A 265 -28.48 -15.99 -4.64
N LEU A 266 -28.54 -14.82 -3.97
CA LEU A 266 -29.78 -14.17 -3.53
C LEU A 266 -30.45 -13.30 -4.62
N GLY A 267 -29.86 -13.25 -5.81
CA GLY A 267 -30.39 -12.51 -6.97
C GLY A 267 -29.75 -11.13 -7.18
N VAL A 268 -30.00 -10.57 -8.37
CA VAL A 268 -29.30 -9.38 -8.91
C VAL A 268 -29.47 -8.15 -8.02
N THR A 269 -30.66 -7.93 -7.46
CA THR A 269 -30.93 -6.76 -6.59
C THR A 269 -30.12 -6.81 -5.28
N ALA A 270 -30.00 -7.99 -4.67
CA ALA A 270 -29.21 -8.17 -3.46
C ALA A 270 -27.70 -8.02 -3.73
N SER A 271 -27.22 -8.57 -4.85
CA SER A 271 -25.84 -8.42 -5.33
C SER A 271 -25.49 -6.95 -5.61
N ALA A 272 -26.37 -6.22 -6.31
CA ALA A 272 -26.20 -4.79 -6.57
C ALA A 272 -26.15 -3.97 -5.27
N GLY A 273 -27.00 -4.31 -4.29
CA GLY A 273 -27.00 -3.68 -2.97
C GLY A 273 -25.67 -3.87 -2.23
N VAL A 274 -25.10 -5.08 -2.26
CA VAL A 274 -23.79 -5.36 -1.64
C VAL A 274 -22.67 -4.65 -2.38
N GLY A 275 -22.71 -4.55 -3.72
CA GLY A 275 -21.72 -3.79 -4.48
C GLY A 275 -21.68 -2.31 -4.09
N VAL A 276 -22.83 -1.68 -3.85
CA VAL A 276 -22.89 -0.30 -3.34
C VAL A 276 -22.37 -0.22 -1.90
N ALA A 277 -22.80 -1.15 -1.04
CA ALA A 277 -22.37 -1.20 0.36
C ALA A 277 -20.84 -1.39 0.48
N GLU A 278 -20.22 -2.25 -0.33
CA GLU A 278 -18.78 -2.47 -0.34
C GLU A 278 -17.99 -1.20 -0.68
N LYS A 279 -18.47 -0.41 -1.64
CA LYS A 279 -17.82 0.87 -1.99
C LYS A 279 -17.89 1.87 -0.84
N VAL A 280 -19.03 1.97 -0.16
CA VAL A 280 -19.18 2.83 1.03
C VAL A 280 -18.28 2.32 2.16
N CYS A 281 -18.31 1.01 2.44
CA CYS A 281 -17.44 0.36 3.43
C CYS A 281 -15.96 0.61 3.15
N ALA A 282 -15.52 0.56 1.90
CA ALA A 282 -14.12 0.83 1.54
C ALA A 282 -13.65 2.23 1.97
N PHE A 283 -14.50 3.25 1.82
CA PHE A 283 -14.21 4.61 2.28
C PHE A 283 -14.24 4.74 3.80
N ILE A 284 -15.21 4.12 4.47
CA ILE A 284 -15.29 4.10 5.94
C ILE A 284 -14.05 3.41 6.53
N MET A 285 -13.59 2.33 5.91
CA MET A 285 -12.42 1.54 6.33
C MET A 285 -11.09 2.29 6.20
N LEU A 286 -11.03 3.43 5.49
CA LEU A 286 -9.81 4.25 5.42
C LEU A 286 -9.37 4.75 6.80
N VAL A 287 -10.33 5.10 7.68
CA VAL A 287 -10.02 5.60 9.03
C VAL A 287 -9.44 4.50 9.92
N PRO A 288 -10.09 3.33 10.11
CA PRO A 288 -9.48 2.20 10.80
C PRO A 288 -8.13 1.78 10.21
N ALA A 289 -8.00 1.75 8.87
CA ALA A 289 -6.75 1.37 8.22
C ALA A 289 -5.60 2.35 8.50
N ALA A 290 -5.90 3.66 8.57
CA ALA A 290 -4.92 4.67 8.93
C ALA A 290 -4.44 4.51 10.39
N PHE A 291 -5.37 4.26 11.31
CA PHE A 291 -5.04 3.98 12.71
C PHE A 291 -4.27 2.67 12.86
N MET A 292 -4.64 1.62 12.13
CA MET A 292 -3.94 0.33 12.14
C MET A 292 -2.46 0.51 11.74
N GLN A 293 -2.18 1.18 10.61
CA GLN A 293 -0.81 1.44 10.16
C GLN A 293 -0.03 2.33 11.14
N SER A 294 -0.70 3.33 11.71
CA SER A 294 -0.09 4.24 12.70
C SER A 294 0.26 3.52 13.99
N MET A 295 -0.63 2.65 14.45
CA MET A 295 -0.43 1.83 15.64
C MET A 295 0.68 0.81 15.45
N SER A 296 0.85 0.23 14.26
CA SER A 296 1.98 -0.66 13.98
C SER A 296 3.33 0.04 14.23
N ALA A 297 3.51 1.27 13.76
CA ALA A 297 4.73 2.04 14.01
C ALA A 297 4.86 2.45 15.48
N PHE A 298 3.78 2.94 16.09
CA PHE A 298 3.75 3.37 17.49
C PHE A 298 4.08 2.22 18.46
N VAL A 299 3.43 1.07 18.30
CA VAL A 299 3.65 -0.11 19.13
C VAL A 299 5.05 -0.66 18.91
N ALA A 300 5.56 -0.69 17.67
CA ALA A 300 6.91 -1.14 17.37
C ALA A 300 7.96 -0.32 18.13
N GLN A 301 7.90 1.01 18.06
CA GLN A 301 8.84 1.88 18.76
C GLN A 301 8.71 1.78 20.29
N ASN A 302 7.49 1.73 20.83
CA ASN A 302 7.30 1.61 22.28
C ASN A 302 7.73 0.24 22.83
N ARG A 303 7.53 -0.84 22.07
CA ARG A 303 8.06 -2.17 22.41
C ARG A 303 9.59 -2.18 22.39
N GLY A 304 10.21 -1.58 21.38
CA GLY A 304 11.67 -1.42 21.31
C GLY A 304 12.24 -0.60 22.47
N ALA A 305 11.54 0.44 22.89
CA ALA A 305 11.92 1.29 24.02
C ALA A 305 11.67 0.68 25.41
N GLY A 306 11.22 -0.59 25.50
CA GLY A 306 10.89 -1.24 26.77
C GLY A 306 9.66 -0.67 27.47
N LYS A 307 8.71 -0.08 26.73
CA LYS A 307 7.50 0.59 27.24
C LYS A 307 6.20 -0.11 26.77
N PRO A 308 5.97 -1.40 27.09
CA PRO A 308 4.81 -2.13 26.61
C PRO A 308 3.47 -1.59 27.17
N GLU A 309 3.43 -1.06 28.39
CA GLU A 309 2.20 -0.50 28.96
C GLU A 309 1.75 0.73 28.18
N ARG A 310 2.70 1.53 27.69
CA ARG A 310 2.44 2.69 26.83
C ARG A 310 1.88 2.25 25.48
N ALA A 311 2.38 1.16 24.90
CA ALA A 311 1.83 0.58 23.68
C ALA A 311 0.37 0.15 23.87
N THR A 312 0.04 -0.50 24.99
CA THR A 312 -1.35 -0.90 25.33
C THR A 312 -2.27 0.31 25.50
N ARG A 313 -1.82 1.36 26.21
CA ARG A 313 -2.60 2.61 26.35
C ARG A 313 -2.82 3.28 25.00
N GLY A 314 -1.81 3.32 24.13
CA GLY A 314 -1.93 3.84 22.77
C GLY A 314 -2.97 3.09 21.94
N LEU A 315 -2.99 1.76 22.03
CA LEU A 315 -3.99 0.94 21.36
C LEU A 315 -5.41 1.28 21.83
N LEU A 316 -5.64 1.43 23.13
CA LEU A 316 -6.95 1.81 23.67
C LEU A 316 -7.40 3.19 23.17
N TYR A 317 -6.49 4.17 23.11
CA TYR A 317 -6.81 5.47 22.52
C TYR A 317 -7.14 5.37 21.03
N ALA A 318 -6.37 4.59 20.26
CA ALA A 318 -6.63 4.40 18.84
C ALA A 318 -7.98 3.75 18.58
N VAL A 319 -8.33 2.71 19.36
CA VAL A 319 -9.65 2.05 19.28
C VAL A 319 -10.76 3.04 19.64
N GLY A 320 -10.61 3.79 20.73
CA GLY A 320 -11.60 4.78 21.15
C GLY A 320 -11.84 5.88 20.10
N VAL A 321 -10.76 6.45 19.54
CA VAL A 321 -10.89 7.48 18.50
C VAL A 321 -11.43 6.89 17.19
N SER A 322 -10.94 5.73 16.76
CA SER A 322 -11.44 5.06 15.56
C SER A 322 -12.92 4.73 15.68
N PHE A 323 -13.39 4.33 16.86
CA PHE A 323 -14.80 4.10 17.13
C PHE A 323 -15.62 5.39 17.08
N LEU A 324 -15.14 6.48 17.69
CA LEU A 324 -15.81 7.78 17.63
C LEU A 324 -15.90 8.33 16.20
N CYS A 325 -14.82 8.20 15.42
CA CYS A 325 -14.83 8.57 14.01
C CYS A 325 -15.81 7.71 13.22
N GLY A 326 -15.82 6.38 13.45
CA GLY A 326 -16.78 5.47 12.82
C GLY A 326 -18.23 5.84 13.13
N ALA A 327 -18.57 6.04 14.42
CA ALA A 327 -19.89 6.45 14.86
C ALA A 327 -20.33 7.81 14.31
N ALA A 328 -19.40 8.74 14.07
CA ALA A 328 -19.71 10.03 13.44
C ALA A 328 -19.97 9.90 11.92
N MET A 329 -19.43 8.86 11.27
CA MET A 329 -19.61 8.61 9.84
C MET A 329 -20.89 7.83 9.50
N GLY A 330 -21.54 7.21 10.49
CA GLY A 330 -22.80 6.46 10.33
C GLY A 330 -22.65 4.99 10.64
#